data_AF-A0A1Q6R9J7-F1
#
_entry.id   AF-A0A1Q6R9J7-F1
#
_cell.length_a   1.000
_cell.length_b   1.000
_cell.length_c   1.000
_cell.angle_alpha   90.00
_cell.angle_beta   90.00
_cell.angle_gamma   90.00
#
_symmetry.space_group_name_H-M   'P 1'
#
loop_
_entity.id
_entity.type
_entity.pdbx_description
1 polymer ?
#
loop_
_entity_poly.entity_id
_entity_poly.type
_entity_poly.pdbx_seq_one_letter_code
_entity_poly.pdbx_strand_id
1 'polypeptide(L)'
;MLTAADFDQLGFWEDATPEENITVYGMDFGTDYIMLTDDLGKTPLDAKKFIVVAAYDDADCFLWGVELKNFAALKELCAQYAPGSAELFQALKDYKLPKKK
;
A
#
# COMPACT_ATOMS: atom_id res chain seq x y z
N MET A 1 4.83 1.64 16.05
CA MET A 1 3.67 1.04 15.38
C MET A 1 3.17 2.06 14.39
N LEU A 2 2.88 1.63 13.17
CA LEU A 2 2.22 2.49 12.19
C LEU A 2 0.79 2.74 12.66
N THR A 3 0.34 3.96 12.48
CA THR A 3 -1.01 4.40 12.81
C THR A 3 -1.73 4.84 11.55
N ALA A 4 -3.06 4.88 11.57
CA ALA A 4 -3.83 5.40 10.45
C ALA A 4 -3.39 6.81 10.03
N ALA A 5 -2.99 7.65 10.99
CA ALA A 5 -2.46 8.98 10.72
C ALA A 5 -1.18 8.98 9.85
N ASP A 6 -0.33 7.95 9.97
CA ASP A 6 0.86 7.83 9.11
C ASP A 6 0.48 7.55 7.65
N PHE A 7 -0.62 6.83 7.43
CA PHE A 7 -1.16 6.49 6.11
C PHE A 7 -1.98 7.65 5.52
N ASP A 8 -2.82 8.30 6.34
CA ASP A 8 -3.60 9.50 5.98
C ASP A 8 -2.68 10.64 5.52
N GLN A 9 -1.54 10.85 6.19
CA GLN A 9 -0.51 11.82 5.76
C GLN A 9 0.08 11.52 4.38
N LEU A 10 0.03 10.27 3.93
CA LEU A 10 0.46 9.85 2.60
C LEU A 10 -0.69 9.86 1.58
N GLY A 11 -1.92 10.22 2.00
CA GLY A 11 -3.11 10.24 1.15
C GLY A 11 -3.82 8.89 1.02
N PHE A 12 -3.52 7.93 1.91
CA PHE A 12 -4.26 6.67 1.97
C PHE A 12 -5.50 6.85 2.82
N TRP A 13 -6.60 6.23 2.38
CA TRP A 13 -7.77 6.04 3.20
C TRP A 13 -7.60 4.80 4.08
N GLU A 14 -8.25 4.79 5.23
CA GLU A 14 -8.39 3.61 6.07
C GLU A 14 -9.80 3.07 5.94
N ASP A 15 -9.93 1.74 5.87
CA ASP A 15 -11.21 1.06 5.97
C ASP A 15 -11.10 -0.07 7.00
N ALA A 16 -12.03 -0.08 7.93
CA ALA A 16 -12.10 -1.11 8.95
C ALA A 16 -13.01 -2.21 8.43
N THR A 17 -12.47 -3.41 8.22
CA THR A 17 -13.25 -4.59 7.84
C THR A 17 -13.68 -5.31 9.13
N PRO A 18 -14.92 -5.09 9.62
CA PRO A 18 -15.38 -5.68 10.88
C PRO A 18 -15.45 -7.21 10.83
N GLU A 19 -15.60 -7.77 9.63
CA GLU A 19 -15.63 -9.22 9.40
C GLU A 19 -14.32 -9.90 9.80
N GLU A 20 -13.19 -9.24 9.53
CA GLU A 20 -11.85 -9.76 9.80
C GLU A 20 -11.19 -9.15 11.04
N ASN A 21 -11.82 -8.14 11.67
CA ASN A 21 -11.25 -7.35 12.77
C ASN A 21 -9.87 -6.76 12.42
N ILE A 22 -9.69 -6.38 11.15
CA ILE A 22 -8.50 -5.68 10.65
C ILE A 22 -8.90 -4.34 10.05
N THR A 23 -7.92 -3.46 9.97
CA THR A 23 -7.95 -2.21 9.22
C THR A 23 -7.08 -2.37 7.98
N VAL A 24 -7.65 -2.15 6.81
CA VAL A 24 -6.92 -2.08 5.55
C VAL A 24 -6.69 -0.61 5.18
N TYR A 25 -5.59 -0.34 4.50
CA TYR A 25 -5.30 1.00 4.00
C TYR A 25 -5.27 0.95 2.49
N GLY A 26 -5.98 1.85 1.83
CA GLY A 26 -6.08 1.88 0.39
C GLY A 26 -5.84 3.27 -0.20
N MET A 27 -5.64 3.31 -1.51
CA MET A 27 -5.50 4.55 -2.26
C MET A 27 -6.06 4.38 -3.66
N ASP A 28 -6.85 5.35 -4.09
CA ASP A 28 -7.49 5.36 -5.41
C ASP A 28 -6.59 6.02 -6.47
N PHE A 29 -6.57 5.43 -7.65
CA PHE A 29 -5.82 5.84 -8.83
C PHE A 29 -6.75 5.96 -10.04
N GLY A 30 -7.80 6.77 -9.90
CA GLY A 30 -8.83 6.92 -10.94
C GLY A 30 -9.88 5.82 -10.84
N THR A 31 -9.83 4.85 -11.76
CA THR A 31 -10.71 3.65 -11.73
C THR A 31 -10.09 2.49 -10.95
N ASP A 32 -8.77 2.46 -10.88
CA ASP A 32 -8.02 1.42 -10.18
C ASP A 32 -7.72 1.88 -8.76
N TYR A 33 -7.50 0.95 -7.84
CA TYR A 33 -7.10 1.26 -6.47
C TYR A 33 -6.04 0.27 -5.99
N ILE A 34 -5.33 0.61 -4.93
CA ILE A 34 -4.43 -0.31 -4.23
C ILE A 34 -4.87 -0.50 -2.80
N MET A 35 -4.54 -1.67 -2.24
CA MET A 35 -4.69 -1.99 -0.83
C MET A 35 -3.34 -2.41 -0.25
N LEU A 36 -3.08 -1.97 0.98
CA LEU A 36 -1.89 -2.28 1.76
C LEU A 36 -2.24 -3.29 2.85
N THR A 37 -1.52 -4.40 2.86
CA THR A 37 -1.62 -5.44 3.88
C THR A 37 -0.24 -5.91 4.34
N ASP A 38 -0.16 -6.56 5.49
CA ASP A 38 1.03 -7.33 5.89
C ASP A 38 1.12 -8.63 5.08
N ASP A 39 2.19 -9.42 5.28
CA ASP A 39 2.42 -10.72 4.64
C ASP A 39 1.29 -11.74 4.88
N LEU A 40 0.52 -11.52 5.95
CA LEU A 40 -0.62 -12.35 6.37
C LEU A 40 -1.99 -11.77 5.95
N GLY A 41 -2.02 -10.74 5.10
CA GLY A 41 -3.28 -10.08 4.72
C GLY A 41 -3.91 -9.25 5.86
N LYS A 42 -3.12 -8.87 6.88
CA LYS A 42 -3.59 -8.12 8.06
C LYS A 42 -3.17 -6.66 8.00
N THR A 43 -3.66 -5.86 8.93
CA THR A 43 -3.21 -4.47 9.12
C THR A 43 -1.69 -4.40 9.26
N PRO A 44 -1.00 -3.64 8.40
CA PRO A 44 0.43 -3.40 8.53
C PRO A 44 0.69 -2.47 9.72
N LEU A 45 0.89 -3.05 10.91
CA LEU A 45 1.17 -2.30 12.15
C LEU A 45 2.68 -2.08 12.38
N ASP A 46 3.53 -2.87 11.72
CA ASP A 46 4.98 -2.84 11.92
C ASP A 46 5.69 -2.18 10.74
N ALA A 47 6.29 -1.01 11.01
CA ALA A 47 7.05 -0.25 10.05
C ALA A 47 8.32 -0.95 9.54
N LYS A 48 8.78 -2.03 10.18
CA LYS A 48 9.96 -2.80 9.78
C LYS A 48 9.62 -4.07 9.00
N LYS A 49 8.36 -4.50 9.02
CA LYS A 49 7.89 -5.63 8.24
C LYS A 49 7.65 -5.25 6.79
N PHE A 50 7.55 -6.27 5.95
CA PHE A 50 7.15 -6.11 4.56
C PHE A 50 5.72 -5.57 4.48
N ILE A 51 5.47 -4.75 3.47
CA ILE A 51 4.11 -4.29 3.15
C ILE A 51 3.77 -4.84 1.78
N VAL A 52 2.70 -5.61 1.72
CA VAL A 52 2.12 -6.10 0.48
C VAL A 52 1.21 -5.01 -0.06
N VAL A 53 1.43 -4.63 -1.31
CA VAL A 53 0.59 -3.70 -2.06
C VAL A 53 -0.09 -4.51 -3.14
N ALA A 54 -1.41 -4.62 -3.08
CA ALA A 54 -2.23 -5.28 -4.07
C ALA A 54 -3.07 -4.25 -4.82
N ALA A 55 -3.00 -4.25 -6.15
CA ALA A 55 -3.78 -3.38 -7.01
C ALA A 55 -4.99 -4.11 -7.58
N TYR A 56 -6.10 -3.40 -7.66
CA TYR A 56 -7.39 -3.87 -8.15
C TYR A 56 -7.98 -2.84 -9.11
N ASP A 57 -8.83 -3.29 -10.03
CA ASP A 57 -9.64 -2.41 -10.88
C ASP A 57 -11.00 -2.09 -10.24
N ASP A 58 -11.85 -1.34 -10.95
CA ASP A 58 -13.19 -0.96 -10.51
C ASP A 58 -14.16 -2.15 -10.35
N ALA A 59 -13.80 -3.32 -10.88
CA ALA A 59 -14.56 -4.55 -10.77
C ALA A 59 -14.03 -5.48 -9.66
N ASP A 60 -13.20 -4.95 -8.76
CA ASP A 60 -12.53 -5.69 -7.69
C ASP A 60 -11.64 -6.85 -8.23
N CYS A 61 -11.21 -6.77 -9.48
CA CYS A 61 -10.35 -7.77 -10.08
C CYS A 61 -8.89 -7.47 -9.76
N PHE A 62 -8.19 -8.46 -9.20
CA PHE A 62 -6.76 -8.36 -8.92
C PHE A 62 -5.96 -8.10 -10.20
N LEU A 63 -5.19 -7.01 -10.20
CA LEU A 63 -4.32 -6.61 -11.30
C LEU A 63 -2.88 -7.08 -11.08
N TRP A 64 -2.28 -6.70 -9.94
CA TRP A 64 -0.90 -7.04 -9.59
C TRP A 64 -0.66 -6.86 -8.10
N GLY A 65 0.40 -7.50 -7.58
CA GLY A 65 0.80 -7.40 -6.18
C GLY A 65 2.32 -7.29 -6.07
N VAL A 66 2.79 -6.38 -5.21
CA VAL A 66 4.21 -6.16 -4.95
C VAL A 66 4.49 -6.13 -3.45
N GLU A 67 5.65 -6.64 -3.06
CA GLU A 67 6.09 -6.64 -1.67
C GLU A 67 7.13 -5.53 -1.47
N LEU A 68 6.75 -4.50 -0.72
CA LEU A 68 7.67 -3.46 -0.28
C LEU A 68 8.47 -3.95 0.91
N LYS A 69 9.76 -3.59 0.95
CA LYS A 69 10.66 -3.96 2.05
C LYS A 69 10.09 -3.56 3.41
N ASN A 70 9.53 -2.36 3.48
CA ASN A 70 8.98 -1.76 4.68
C ASN A 70 8.19 -0.47 4.39
N PHE A 71 7.58 0.10 5.43
CA PHE A 71 6.87 1.38 5.33
C PHE A 71 7.75 2.55 4.90
N ALA A 72 9.05 2.51 5.23
CA ALA A 72 9.97 3.55 4.79
C ALA A 72 10.07 3.59 3.25
N ALA A 73 10.16 2.43 2.60
CA ALA A 73 10.17 2.35 1.14
C ALA A 73 8.87 2.88 0.51
N LEU A 74 7.70 2.57 1.11
CA LEU A 74 6.42 3.14 0.69
C LEU A 74 6.43 4.67 0.80
N LYS A 75 6.86 5.18 1.95
CA LYS A 75 6.95 6.62 2.22
C LYS A 75 7.89 7.33 1.25
N GLU A 76 9.01 6.71 0.89
CA GLU A 76 9.94 7.25 -0.13
C GLU A 76 9.30 7.33 -1.52
N LEU A 77 8.47 6.36 -1.91
CA LEU A 77 7.73 6.41 -3.18
C LEU A 77 6.66 7.50 -3.15
N CYS A 78 5.87 7.56 -2.06
CA CYS A 78 4.84 8.57 -1.86
C CYS A 78 5.41 10.00 -1.68
N ALA A 79 6.68 10.13 -1.31
CA ALA A 79 7.37 11.43 -1.25
C ALA A 79 7.88 11.88 -2.62
N GLN A 80 8.12 10.96 -3.56
CA GLN A 80 8.59 11.26 -4.91
C GLN A 80 7.44 11.55 -5.88
N TYR A 81 6.29 10.93 -5.66
CA TYR A 81 5.13 11.02 -6.54
C TYR A 81 3.89 11.43 -5.76
N ALA A 82 2.97 12.15 -6.40
CA ALA A 82 1.74 12.58 -5.75
C ALA A 82 0.83 11.37 -5.41
N PRO A 83 0.11 11.40 -4.28
CA PRO A 83 -0.87 10.36 -3.96
C PRO A 83 -1.97 10.30 -5.02
N GLY A 84 -2.36 9.08 -5.40
CA GLY A 84 -3.35 8.83 -6.45
C GLY A 84 -2.88 9.15 -7.88
N SER A 85 -1.59 9.45 -8.08
CA SER A 85 -1.03 9.69 -9.42
C SER A 85 -0.68 8.37 -10.13
N ALA A 86 -0.86 8.34 -11.45
CA ALA A 86 -0.45 7.20 -12.27
C ALA A 86 1.06 6.89 -12.16
N GLU A 87 1.87 7.91 -11.88
CA GLU A 87 3.32 7.77 -11.65
C GLU A 87 3.61 6.96 -10.39
N LEU A 88 2.91 7.23 -9.28
CA LEU A 88 3.03 6.46 -8.05
C LEU A 88 2.56 5.01 -8.26
N PHE A 89 1.43 4.81 -8.94
CA PHE A 89 0.90 3.48 -9.26
C PHE A 89 1.90 2.64 -10.04
N GLN A 90 2.50 3.23 -11.08
CA GLN A 90 3.51 2.57 -11.89
C GLN A 90 4.80 2.34 -11.10
N ALA A 91 5.23 3.31 -10.27
CA ALA A 91 6.43 3.18 -9.44
C ALA A 91 6.31 2.07 -8.38
N LEU A 92 5.12 1.90 -7.80
CA LEU A 92 4.81 0.78 -6.91
C LEU A 92 4.90 -0.54 -7.68
N LYS A 93 4.25 -0.64 -8.84
CA LYS A 93 4.30 -1.84 -9.70
C LYS A 93 5.71 -2.24 -10.12
N ASP A 94 6.55 -1.27 -10.46
CA ASP A 94 7.95 -1.48 -10.86
C ASP A 94 8.91 -1.62 -9.67
N TYR A 95 8.42 -1.47 -8.43
CA TYR A 95 9.26 -1.59 -7.25
C TYR A 95 9.86 -2.99 -7.17
N LYS A 96 11.20 -3.04 -7.10
CA LYS A 96 11.94 -4.27 -6.88
C LYS A 96 12.63 -4.20 -5.55
N LEU A 97 12.42 -5.23 -4.73
CA LEU A 97 13.13 -5.39 -3.47
C LEU A 97 14.64 -5.23 -3.72
N PRO A 98 15.30 -4.24 -3.07
CA PRO A 98 16.72 -4.06 -3.24
C PRO A 98 17.43 -5.33 -2.76
N LYS A 99 18.15 -6.01 -3.66
CA LYS A 99 18.97 -7.18 -3.31
C LYS A 99 19.88 -6.78 -2.15
N LYS A 100 19.79 -7.47 -1.01
CA LYS A 100 20.74 -7.30 0.10
C LYS A 100 22.15 -7.49 -0.49
N LYS A 101 22.95 -6.42 -0.51
CA LYS A 101 24.41 -6.53 -0.62
C LYS A 101 24.99 -6.96 0.71
#